data_AF-A0A9E5QLZ5-F1
#
_entry.id   AF-A0A9E5QLZ5-F1
#
_cell.length_a   1.000
_cell.length_b   1.000
_cell.length_c   1.000
_cell.angle_alpha   90.00
_cell.angle_beta   90.00
_cell.angle_gamma   90.00
#
_symmetry.space_group_name_H-M   'P 1'
#
loop_
_entity.id
_entity.type
_entity.pdbx_description
1 polymer ?
#
loop_
_entity_poly.entity_id
_entity_poly.type
_entity_poly.pdbx_seq_one_letter_code
_entity_poly.pdbx_strand_id
1 'polypeptide(L)' 'MINYTVPYGAKIFVDDKEEIDRSKILFEWDPYSSVIITEKNGKVKYQDLV' A
#
# COMPACT_ATOMS: atom_id res chain seq x y z
N MET A 1 20.60 8.60 -8.14
CA MET A 1 19.14 8.41 -8.09
C MET A 1 18.86 7.44 -6.96
N ILE A 2 18.15 7.89 -5.94
CA ILE A 2 17.74 7.02 -4.84
C ILE A 2 16.49 6.28 -5.34
N ASN A 3 16.56 4.96 -5.43
CA ASN A 3 15.47 4.14 -5.95
C ASN A 3 14.87 3.38 -4.76
N TYR A 4 13.60 3.66 -4.44
CA TYR A 4 12.89 2.99 -3.34
C TYR A 4 11.97 1.94 -3.96
N THR A 5 12.16 0.67 -3.58
CA THR A 5 11.25 -0.40 -4.00
C THR A 5 9.99 -0.32 -3.15
N VAL A 6 8.86 0.09 -3.76
CA VAL A 6 7.56 0.12 -3.10
C VAL A 6 6.92 -1.27 -3.15
N PRO A 7 6.66 -1.92 -2.02
CA PRO A 7 6.08 -3.26 -1.98
C PRO A 7 4.58 -3.27 -2.29
N TYR A 8 4.06 -4.42 -2.72
CA TYR A 8 2.63 -4.61 -3.02
C TYR A 8 1.79 -4.42 -1.76
N GLY A 9 0.76 -3.58 -1.88
CA GLY A 9 -0.09 -3.21 -0.75
C GLY A 9 0.48 -2.13 0.17
N ALA A 10 1.60 -1.49 -0.20
CA ALA A 10 2.02 -0.26 0.44
C ALA A 10 0.97 0.84 0.27
N LYS A 11 0.70 1.57 1.35
CA LYS A 11 -0.12 2.77 1.31
C LYS A 11 0.77 3.96 0.98
N ILE A 12 0.55 4.56 -0.18
CA ILE A 12 1.30 5.71 -0.65
C ILE A 12 0.61 6.99 -0.13
N PHE A 13 1.39 7.93 0.41
CA PHE A 13 0.91 9.20 0.99
C PHE A 13 1.33 10.43 0.17
N VAL A 14 1.97 10.21 -0.98
CA VAL A 14 2.49 11.26 -1.85
C VAL A 14 2.00 11.04 -3.28
N ASP A 15 1.68 12.13 -3.97
CA ASP A 15 1.30 12.10 -5.38
C ASP A 15 2.54 12.19 -6.31
N ASP A 16 2.35 11.84 -7.59
CA ASP A 16 3.40 12.00 -8.60
C ASP A 16 3.85 13.46 -8.68
N LYS A 17 5.15 13.69 -8.46
CA LYS A 17 5.83 15.02 -8.48
C LYS A 17 5.44 15.98 -7.36
N GLU A 18 4.86 15.47 -6.27
CA GLU A 18 4.63 16.30 -5.09
C GLU A 18 5.96 16.74 -4.43
N GLU A 19 6.07 18.01 -4.03
CA GLU A 19 7.21 18.48 -3.24
C GLU A 19 7.15 17.89 -1.83
N ILE A 20 8.17 17.11 -1.47
CA ILE A 20 8.28 16.44 -0.17
C ILE A 20 9.32 17.14 0.70
N ASP A 21 8.98 17.37 1.97
CA ASP A 21 9.96 17.75 2.97
C ASP A 21 10.73 16.51 3.47
N ARG A 22 11.94 16.69 4.00
CA ARG A 22 12.80 15.58 4.50
C ARG A 22 12.14 14.76 5.62
N SER A 23 11.09 15.29 6.22
CA SER A 23 10.38 14.69 7.35
C SER A 23 9.10 13.94 6.94
N LYS A 24 8.73 13.95 5.65
CA LYS A 24 7.45 13.40 5.18
C LYS A 24 7.57 11.91 4.87
N ILE A 25 6.64 11.12 5.42
CA ILE A 25 6.50 9.70 5.14
C ILE A 25 5.94 9.55 3.71
N LEU A 26 6.66 8.80 2.86
CA LEU A 26 6.29 8.61 1.44
C LEU A 26 5.30 7.47 1.24
N PHE A 27 5.56 6.34 1.88
CA PHE A 27 4.69 5.18 1.87
C PHE A 27 4.88 4.38 3.16
N GLU A 28 3.83 3.71 3.60
CA GLU A 28 3.88 2.76 4.71
C GLU A 28 3.56 1.36 4.20
N TRP A 29 4.29 0.38 4.72
CA TRP A 29 4.07 -1.02 4.45
C TRP A 29 4.48 -1.87 5.64
N ASP A 30 3.74 -2.95 5.87
CA ASP A 30 4.00 -3.92 6.92
C ASP A 30 4.82 -5.10 6.37
N PRO A 31 6.07 -5.30 6.84
CA PRO A 31 6.93 -6.38 6.37
C PRO A 31 6.51 -7.78 6.77
N TYR A 32 5.62 -7.91 7.75
CA TYR A 32 5.16 -9.20 8.27
C TYR A 32 3.79 -9.59 7.73
N SER A 33 3.15 -8.74 6.92
CA SER A 33 1.81 -8.98 6.39
C SER A 33 1.81 -9.15 4.87
N SER A 34 1.28 -10.27 4.39
CA SER A 34 0.94 -10.45 2.98
C SER A 34 -0.51 -10.06 2.77
N VAL A 35 -0.74 -8.86 2.23
CA VAL A 35 -2.10 -8.35 1.98
C VAL A 35 -2.64 -8.86 0.64
N ILE A 36 -3.91 -9.25 0.63
CA ILE A 36 -4.66 -9.57 -0.58
C ILE A 36 -5.64 -8.42 -0.80
N ILE A 37 -5.51 -7.70 -1.92
CA ILE A 37 -6.32 -6.52 -2.24
C ILE A 37 -7.26 -6.84 -3.40
N THR A 38 -8.55 -6.53 -3.22
CA THR A 38 -9.52 -6.59 -4.31
C THR A 38 -9.46 -5.33 -5.16
N GLU A 39 -9.37 -5.49 -6.48
CA GLU A 39 -9.49 -4.38 -7.44
C GLU A 39 -10.95 -3.96 -7.65
N LYS A 40 -11.90 -4.80 -7.21
CA LYS A 40 -13.34 -4.59 -7.42
C LYS A 40 -14.01 -4.10 -6.14
N ASN A 41 -14.86 -3.10 -6.32
CA ASN A 41 -15.83 -2.69 -5.31
C ASN A 41 -16.94 -3.74 -5.18
N GLY A 42 -17.36 -4.03 -3.96
CA GLY A 42 -18.39 -5.04 -3.71
C GLY A 42 -18.64 -5.28 -2.23
N LYS A 43 -19.33 -6.39 -1.91
CA LYS A 43 -19.56 -6.85 -0.54
C LYS A 43 -18.75 -8.11 -0.28
N VAL A 44 -18.14 -8.20 0.90
CA VAL A 44 -17.38 -9.38 1.33
C VAL A 44 -18.34 -10.50 1.68
N LYS A 45 -18.03 -11.72 1.23
CA LYS A 45 -18.72 -12.95 1.63
C LYS A 45 -17.67 -14.02 1.91
N TYR A 46 -17.70 -14.59 3.11
CA TYR A 46 -16.86 -15.74 3.44
C TYR A 46 -17.36 -16.97 2.69
N GLN A 47 -16.42 -17.75 2.15
CA GLN A 47 -16.68 -19.03 1.53
C GLN A 47 -15.77 -20.05 2.21
N ASP A 48 -16.36 -21.18 2.62
CA ASP A 48 -15.67 -22.33 3.21
C ASP A 48 -14.81 -22.02 4.45
N LEU A 49 -15.18 -20.97 5.20
CA LEU A 49 -14.61 -20.65 6.51
C LEU A 49 -15.48 -21.34 7.58
N VAL A 50 -14.98 -22.46 8.12
CA VAL A 50 -15.67 -23.29 9.13
C VAL A 50 -15.08 -23.06 10.52
#